data_AF-A0A285VUR8-F1
#
_entry.id   AF-A0A285VUR8-F1
#
_cell.length_a   1.000
_cell.length_b   1.000
_cell.length_c   1.000
_cell.angle_alpha   90.00
_cell.angle_beta   90.00
_cell.angle_gamma   90.00
#
_symmetry.space_group_name_H-M   'P 1'
#
loop_
_entity.id
_entity.type
_entity.pdbx_description
1 polymer ?
#
loop_
_entity_poly.entity_id
_entity_poly.type
_entity_poly.pdbx_seq_one_letter_code
_entity_poly.pdbx_strand_id
1 'polypeptide(L)'
;MSRVAHKAGLSWSTVMRMLTTTLDLDSGVDHRHVRHLGVDEHRFRTVRYLRDPDTHAVTRVEPWSIVFTDLDDGAILDVVDRRRGATVKKWLAARPRWWRRRVQLVALDMSSEFRAAVRKALPKARISVDHCPVVRLANEMLTKVRRRRVWELHERRGRATDTPWKHRKLLTCAGDKLSVRQRTKLQEILAEDIELAVAWGIKEHVRQLLAARDTPSFQRAWAKLERAVKATRLAEPAGLFRTLRAWRRELLTFCRTRVTNARTEAANLTARRSRGSVGGTATMTTIDAASLATAATDRGVTPGPRSKLKSRQSAPWIRRRRYASKTSRIRACSAVKFSCSSLRRTRCVGWASFWAAGV
;
A
#
# COMPACT_ATOMS: atom_id res chain seq x y z
N MET A 1 21.07 19.34 5.88
CA MET A 1 20.61 20.74 6.08
C MET A 1 19.58 21.07 5.01
N SER A 2 18.37 21.51 5.39
CA SER A 2 17.23 21.67 4.46
C SER A 2 17.32 22.98 3.64
N ARG A 3 16.99 22.91 2.34
CA ARG A 3 17.01 24.05 1.37
C ARG A 3 16.19 25.27 1.82
N VAL A 4 15.17 25.06 2.65
CA VAL A 4 14.23 26.11 3.11
C VAL A 4 14.86 26.97 4.20
N ALA A 5 15.56 26.37 5.16
CA ALA A 5 16.27 27.08 6.23
C ALA A 5 17.39 27.97 5.66
N HIS A 6 18.13 27.46 4.68
CA HIS A 6 19.21 28.20 4.03
C HIS A 6 18.72 29.38 3.19
N LYS A 7 17.57 29.27 2.52
CA LYS A 7 16.99 30.38 1.75
C LYS A 7 16.44 31.51 2.63
N ALA A 8 16.01 31.19 3.85
CA ALA A 8 15.41 32.16 4.77
C ALA A 8 16.40 32.73 5.80
N GLY A 9 17.63 32.23 5.86
CA GLY A 9 18.60 32.64 6.89
C GLY A 9 18.21 32.23 8.32
N LEU A 10 17.28 31.28 8.47
CA LEU A 10 16.72 30.88 9.76
C LEU A 10 17.24 29.51 10.18
N SER A 11 17.43 29.31 11.50
CA SER A 11 17.73 27.99 12.04
C SER A 11 16.52 27.07 11.88
N TRP A 12 16.77 25.77 11.67
CA TRP A 12 15.69 24.78 11.47
C TRP A 12 14.71 24.72 12.63
N SER A 13 15.16 24.92 13.87
CA SER A 13 14.32 25.02 15.05
C SER A 13 13.37 26.23 15.00
N THR A 14 13.81 27.35 14.43
CA THR A 14 13.00 28.55 14.23
C THR A 14 11.99 28.38 13.10
N VAL A 15 12.40 27.78 11.98
CA VAL A 15 11.50 27.39 10.88
C VAL A 15 10.43 26.42 11.38
N MET A 16 10.83 25.44 12.20
CA MET A 16 9.91 24.49 12.80
C MET A 16 8.94 25.16 13.78
N ARG A 17 9.43 25.99 14.70
CA ARG A 17 8.59 26.74 15.65
C ARG A 17 7.60 27.67 14.96
N MET A 18 8.02 28.34 13.89
CA MET A 18 7.14 29.16 13.04
C MET A 18 6.10 28.29 12.33
N LEU A 19 6.49 27.14 11.77
CA LEU A 19 5.54 26.18 11.21
C LEU A 19 4.56 25.67 12.26
N THR A 20 4.99 25.41 13.50
CA THR A 20 4.10 25.04 14.62
C THR A 20 3.11 26.12 14.98
N THR A 21 3.49 27.39 14.86
CA THR A 21 2.63 28.53 15.18
C THR A 21 1.76 28.95 13.99
N THR A 22 2.11 28.56 12.76
CA THR A 22 1.37 28.93 11.52
C THR A 22 0.54 27.77 10.97
N LEU A 23 0.85 26.53 11.35
CA LEU A 23 -0.02 25.39 11.14
C LEU A 23 -1.14 25.48 12.15
N ASP A 24 -2.25 26.04 11.69
CA ASP A 24 -3.54 25.59 12.17
C ASP A 24 -3.56 24.07 11.97
N LEU A 25 -3.28 23.32 13.05
CA LEU A 25 -3.76 21.96 13.21
C LEU A 25 -5.27 22.11 13.14
N ASP A 26 -5.82 22.05 11.93
CA ASP A 26 -7.18 22.44 11.59
C ASP A 26 -8.14 21.97 12.68
N SER A 27 -8.42 22.88 13.62
CA SER A 27 -9.42 22.70 14.66
C SER A 27 -10.81 22.54 14.03
N GLY A 28 -10.88 22.73 12.70
CA GLY A 28 -12.00 22.45 11.82
C GLY A 28 -12.14 21.04 11.29
N VAL A 29 -11.43 19.99 11.76
CA VAL A 29 -11.82 18.59 11.41
C VAL A 29 -13.31 18.35 11.67
N ASP A 30 -13.82 18.91 12.77
CA ASP A 30 -15.23 18.85 13.12
C ASP A 30 -16.14 19.67 12.21
N HIS A 31 -15.60 20.65 11.48
CA HIS A 31 -16.33 21.48 10.52
C HIS A 31 -16.15 21.01 9.07
N ARG A 32 -15.19 20.09 8.81
CA ARG A 32 -14.96 19.51 7.48
C ARG A 32 -16.01 18.47 7.11
N HIS A 33 -16.39 18.46 5.83
CA HIS A 33 -17.37 17.53 5.28
C HIS A 33 -16.73 16.23 4.76
N VAL A 34 -16.25 15.38 5.67
CA VAL A 34 -15.59 14.13 5.31
C VAL A 34 -16.61 13.06 4.90
N ARG A 35 -16.52 12.57 3.65
CA ARG A 35 -17.33 11.45 3.14
C ARG A 35 -16.57 10.14 3.08
N HIS A 36 -15.28 10.20 2.78
CA HIS A 36 -14.41 9.04 2.65
C HIS A 36 -13.23 9.19 3.61
N LEU A 37 -13.17 8.33 4.63
CA LEU A 37 -12.16 8.40 5.67
C LEU A 37 -11.08 7.34 5.45
N GLY A 38 -9.82 7.74 5.47
CA GLY A 38 -8.67 6.85 5.53
C GLY A 38 -8.23 6.68 6.97
N VAL A 39 -8.00 5.44 7.39
CA VAL A 39 -7.40 5.11 8.70
C VAL A 39 -6.23 4.18 8.45
N ASP A 40 -5.01 4.65 8.72
CA ASP A 40 -3.79 3.90 8.47
C ASP A 40 -2.87 3.91 9.68
N GLU A 41 -2.02 2.90 9.80
CA GLU A 41 -0.97 2.81 10.81
C GLU A 41 0.36 3.16 10.18
N HIS A 42 0.95 4.26 10.63
CA HIS A 42 2.25 4.68 10.12
C HIS A 42 3.31 4.68 11.21
N ARG A 43 4.47 4.14 10.87
CA ARG A 43 5.65 4.19 11.73
C ARG A 43 6.54 5.34 11.30
N PHE A 44 6.41 6.46 11.99
CA PHE A 44 7.16 7.68 11.66
C PHE A 44 8.63 7.64 12.09
N ARG A 45 9.03 6.71 12.97
CA ARG A 45 10.39 6.67 13.55
C ARG A 45 10.97 5.25 13.65
N THR A 46 12.29 5.16 13.75
CA THR A 46 13.00 3.92 14.07
C THR A 46 12.67 3.44 15.49
N VAL A 47 12.79 2.13 15.72
CA VAL A 47 12.52 1.52 17.03
C VAL A 47 13.55 2.08 17.99
N ARG A 48 13.12 2.42 19.20
CA ARG A 48 14.03 2.80 20.27
C ARG A 48 13.99 1.77 21.37
N TYR A 49 15.11 1.63 22.05
CA TYR A 49 15.22 0.85 23.26
C TYR A 49 15.44 1.88 24.36
N LEU A 50 14.44 2.05 25.22
CA LEU A 50 14.53 2.95 26.37
C LEU A 50 14.95 2.10 27.56
N ARG A 51 16.06 2.49 28.20
CA ARG A 51 16.46 1.91 29.47
C ARG A 51 15.82 2.74 30.57
N ASP A 52 15.05 2.08 31.42
CA ASP A 52 14.56 2.69 32.65
C ASP A 52 15.76 3.05 33.55
N PRO A 53 15.89 4.30 34.01
CA PRO A 53 17.04 4.72 34.80
C PRO A 53 17.10 4.03 36.16
N ASP A 54 15.95 3.68 36.75
CA ASP A 54 15.85 3.14 38.11
C ASP A 54 15.87 1.61 38.10
N THR A 55 15.12 0.99 37.19
CA THR A 55 15.01 -0.49 37.12
C THR A 55 16.00 -1.10 36.13
N HIS A 56 16.70 -0.28 35.34
CA HIS A 56 17.58 -0.69 34.24
C HIS A 56 16.91 -1.57 33.17
N ALA A 57 15.59 -1.72 33.23
CA ALA A 57 14.81 -2.50 32.28
C ALA A 57 14.85 -1.85 30.89
N VAL A 58 15.14 -2.65 29.87
CA VAL A 58 15.17 -2.17 28.49
C VAL A 58 13.81 -2.42 27.84
N THR A 59 13.05 -1.35 27.63
CA THR A 59 11.76 -1.39 26.94
C THR A 59 11.92 -1.04 25.47
N ARG A 60 11.49 -1.94 24.59
CA ARG A 60 11.41 -1.68 23.15
C ARG A 60 10.19 -0.82 22.84
N VAL A 61 10.42 0.41 22.39
CA VAL A 61 9.38 1.37 22.00
C VAL A 61 9.24 1.38 20.48
N GLU A 62 8.05 1.01 20.01
CA GLU A 62 7.66 1.11 18.61
C GLU A 62 6.82 2.37 18.38
N PRO A 63 7.33 3.37 17.64
CA PRO A 63 6.64 4.64 17.41
C PRO A 63 5.66 4.53 16.24
N TRP A 64 4.57 3.79 16.48
CA TRP A 64 3.43 3.72 15.57
C TRP A 64 2.40 4.81 15.94
N SER A 65 1.95 5.53 14.92
CA SER A 65 0.87 6.50 15.03
C SER A 65 -0.22 6.13 14.02
N ILE A 66 -1.46 6.47 14.34
CA ILE A 66 -2.62 6.29 13.47
C ILE A 66 -2.82 7.59 12.71
N VAL A 67 -2.94 7.50 11.39
CA VAL A 67 -3.15 8.65 10.52
C VAL A 67 -4.58 8.61 10.02
N PHE A 68 -5.31 9.69 10.26
CA PHE A 68 -6.64 9.93 9.71
C PHE A 68 -6.52 10.85 8.50
N THR A 69 -7.20 10.51 7.42
CA THR A 69 -7.08 11.26 6.16
C THR A 69 -8.45 11.40 5.52
N ASP A 70 -8.76 12.58 4.99
CA ASP A 70 -9.88 12.72 4.07
C ASP A 70 -9.43 12.19 2.69
N LEU A 71 -10.06 11.13 2.23
CA LEU A 71 -9.69 10.48 0.97
C LEU A 71 -10.21 11.26 -0.24
N ASP A 72 -11.13 12.21 -0.09
CA ASP A 72 -11.65 13.03 -1.20
C ASP A 72 -10.62 14.05 -1.69
N ASP A 73 -9.85 14.67 -0.79
CA ASP A 73 -8.84 15.69 -1.11
C ASP A 73 -7.40 15.30 -0.70
N GLY A 74 -7.23 14.22 0.08
CA GLY A 74 -5.95 13.75 0.59
C GLY A 74 -5.44 14.50 1.83
N ALA A 75 -6.27 15.33 2.47
CA ALA A 75 -5.88 16.08 3.66
C ALA A 75 -5.69 15.16 4.88
N ILE A 76 -4.58 15.33 5.59
CA ILE A 76 -4.39 14.68 6.89
C ILE A 76 -5.30 15.38 7.90
N LEU A 77 -6.21 14.64 8.51
CA LEU A 77 -7.15 15.13 9.51
C LEU A 77 -6.52 15.12 10.90
N ASP A 78 -5.81 14.04 11.24
CA ASP A 78 -5.14 13.93 12.53
C ASP A 78 -4.06 12.84 12.49
N VAL A 79 -3.09 12.92 13.39
CA VAL A 79 -2.08 11.89 13.64
C VAL A 79 -2.06 11.60 15.14
N VAL A 80 -2.58 10.45 15.52
CA VAL A 80 -2.71 10.08 16.94
C VAL A 80 -1.69 9.02 17.30
N ASP A 81 -0.90 9.27 18.33
CA ASP A 81 0.05 8.29 18.83
C ASP A 81 -0.65 7.06 19.43
N ARG A 82 0.00 5.91 19.29
CA ARG A 82 -0.42 4.56 19.70
C ARG A 82 -1.24 3.82 18.65
N ARG A 83 -0.90 2.55 18.53
CA ARG A 83 -1.50 1.57 17.62
C ARG A 83 -2.50 0.68 18.36
N ARG A 84 -3.72 1.17 18.59
CA ARG A 84 -4.80 0.38 19.22
C ARG A 84 -6.16 0.77 18.66
N GLY A 85 -7.06 -0.21 18.51
CA GLY A 85 -8.46 0.05 18.13
C GLY A 85 -9.19 0.99 19.09
N ALA A 86 -8.82 0.99 20.38
CA ALA A 86 -9.35 1.93 21.36
C ALA A 86 -9.07 3.40 21.00
N THR A 87 -7.90 3.69 20.42
CA THR A 87 -7.52 5.03 19.95
C THR A 87 -8.42 5.46 18.80
N VAL A 88 -8.62 4.61 17.79
CA VAL A 88 -9.54 4.87 16.66
C VAL A 88 -10.95 5.13 17.16
N LYS A 89 -11.44 4.29 18.08
CA LYS A 89 -12.78 4.43 18.65
C LYS A 89 -12.95 5.75 19.39
N LYS A 90 -11.97 6.13 20.24
CA LYS A 90 -11.98 7.39 21.00
C LYS A 90 -11.98 8.59 20.05
N TRP A 91 -11.11 8.58 19.05
CA TRP A 91 -11.01 9.65 18.06
C TRP A 91 -12.32 9.85 17.30
N LEU A 92 -12.91 8.76 16.78
CA LEU A 92 -14.20 8.82 16.08
C LEU A 92 -15.33 9.26 17.01
N ALA A 93 -15.37 8.79 18.26
CA ALA A 93 -16.42 9.15 19.22
C ALA A 93 -16.40 10.65 19.59
N ALA A 94 -15.24 11.29 19.53
CA ALA A 94 -15.10 12.73 19.76
C ALA A 94 -15.68 13.58 18.62
N ARG A 95 -15.98 13.00 17.45
CA ARG A 95 -16.53 13.74 16.31
C ARG A 95 -18.05 13.96 16.46
N PRO A 96 -18.59 15.12 16.03
CA PRO A 96 -20.02 15.42 16.03
C PRO A 96 -20.86 14.34 15.34
N ARG A 97 -22.10 14.17 15.81
CA ARG A 97 -23.01 13.15 15.26
C ARG A 97 -23.28 13.33 13.77
N TRP A 98 -23.39 14.58 13.31
CA TRP A 98 -23.62 14.89 11.89
C TRP A 98 -22.42 14.47 11.03
N TRP A 99 -21.20 14.70 11.53
CA TRP A 99 -19.96 14.32 10.86
C TRP A 99 -19.91 12.80 10.69
N ARG A 100 -20.12 12.06 11.78
CA ARG A 100 -20.13 10.59 11.78
C ARG A 100 -21.20 9.97 10.87
N ARG A 101 -22.36 10.61 10.76
CA ARG A 101 -23.45 10.14 9.87
C ARG A 101 -23.16 10.38 8.39
N ARG A 102 -22.29 11.34 8.09
CA ARG A 102 -21.93 11.72 6.71
C ARG A 102 -20.85 10.83 6.12
N VAL A 103 -20.00 10.22 6.94
CA VAL A 103 -18.97 9.26 6.48
C VAL A 103 -19.66 8.06 5.81
N GLN A 104 -19.39 7.86 4.53
CA GLN A 104 -19.99 6.83 3.69
C GLN A 104 -19.06 5.63 3.53
N LEU A 105 -17.76 5.87 3.36
CA LEU A 105 -16.74 4.84 3.22
C LEU A 105 -15.58 5.10 4.16
N VAL A 106 -15.02 4.01 4.69
CA VAL A 106 -13.76 4.04 5.43
C VAL A 106 -12.78 3.08 4.77
N ALA A 107 -11.63 3.57 4.30
CA ALA A 107 -10.52 2.73 3.91
C ALA A 107 -9.64 2.43 5.12
N LEU A 108 -9.27 1.16 5.28
CA LEU A 108 -8.36 0.71 6.33
C LEU A 108 -7.60 -0.54 5.91
N ASP A 109 -6.46 -0.75 6.55
CA ASP A 109 -5.70 -2.00 6.48
C ASP A 109 -6.47 -3.17 7.12
N MET A 110 -6.03 -4.42 6.91
CA MET A 110 -6.68 -5.62 7.48
C MET A 110 -6.50 -5.77 9.01
N SER A 111 -6.74 -4.71 9.78
CA SER A 111 -6.76 -4.68 11.25
C SER A 111 -8.16 -4.96 11.78
N SER A 112 -8.32 -6.09 12.47
CA SER A 112 -9.60 -6.49 13.10
C SER A 112 -10.04 -5.48 14.16
N GLU A 113 -9.10 -4.90 14.90
CA GLU A 113 -9.35 -3.87 15.91
C GLU A 113 -9.93 -2.60 15.30
N PHE A 114 -9.34 -2.13 14.19
CA PHE A 114 -9.80 -0.92 13.52
C PHE A 114 -11.16 -1.14 12.87
N ARG A 115 -11.35 -2.30 12.25
CA ARG A 115 -12.66 -2.70 11.72
C ARG A 115 -13.73 -2.70 12.82
N ALA A 116 -13.44 -3.25 14.00
CA ALA A 116 -14.37 -3.26 15.12
C ALA A 116 -14.68 -1.84 15.63
N ALA A 117 -13.64 -0.99 15.77
CA ALA A 117 -13.79 0.40 16.19
C ALA A 117 -14.66 1.20 15.20
N VAL A 118 -14.37 1.08 13.90
CA VAL A 118 -15.12 1.77 12.83
C VAL A 118 -16.56 1.27 12.76
N ARG A 119 -16.82 -0.04 12.79
CA ARG A 119 -18.20 -0.56 12.79
C ARG A 119 -19.02 -0.06 13.98
N LYS A 120 -18.39 0.09 15.15
CA LYS A 120 -19.05 0.61 16.35
C LYS A 120 -19.31 2.12 16.27
N ALA A 121 -18.35 2.90 15.78
CA ALA A 121 -18.45 4.36 15.78
C ALA A 121 -19.20 4.92 14.56
N LEU A 122 -19.13 4.23 13.42
CA LEU A 122 -19.68 4.62 12.11
C LEU A 122 -20.52 3.47 11.50
N PRO A 123 -21.64 3.07 12.11
CA PRO A 123 -22.40 1.87 11.70
C PRO A 123 -23.01 1.95 10.29
N LYS A 124 -23.18 3.16 9.74
CA LYS A 124 -23.69 3.37 8.38
C LYS A 124 -22.58 3.36 7.31
N ALA A 125 -21.33 3.51 7.71
CA ALA A 125 -20.21 3.56 6.78
C ALA A 125 -19.85 2.15 6.31
N ARG A 126 -19.60 2.01 5.01
CA ARG A 126 -19.04 0.80 4.43
C ARG A 126 -17.52 0.80 4.61
N ILE A 127 -16.95 -0.36 4.88
CA ILE A 127 -15.50 -0.50 5.03
C ILE A 127 -14.89 -1.05 3.75
N SER A 128 -13.85 -0.38 3.25
CA SER A 128 -13.01 -0.80 2.14
C SER A 128 -11.66 -1.27 2.68
N VAL A 129 -11.25 -2.49 2.34
CA VAL A 129 -9.90 -2.97 2.69
C VAL A 129 -8.91 -2.46 1.68
N ASP A 130 -7.76 -1.97 2.15
CA ASP A 130 -6.67 -1.67 1.24
C ASP A 130 -6.07 -2.96 0.63
N HIS A 131 -5.87 -2.92 -0.69
CA HIS A 131 -5.36 -4.02 -1.48
C HIS A 131 -3.86 -4.30 -1.25
N CYS A 132 -3.07 -3.30 -0.86
CA CYS A 132 -1.63 -3.42 -0.63
C CYS A 132 -1.31 -4.50 0.44
N PRO A 133 -1.90 -4.45 1.65
CA PRO A 133 -1.79 -5.52 2.63
C PRO A 133 -2.27 -6.89 2.14
N VAL A 134 -3.30 -6.94 1.29
CA VAL A 134 -3.83 -8.21 0.73
C VAL A 134 -2.82 -8.86 -0.21
N VAL A 135 -2.18 -8.07 -1.08
CA VAL A 135 -1.10 -8.55 -1.96
C VAL A 135 0.10 -9.01 -1.14
N ARG A 136 0.45 -8.28 -0.07
CA ARG A 136 1.52 -8.67 0.86
C ARG A 136 1.23 -10.02 1.51
N LEU A 137 0.01 -10.22 1.99
CA LEU A 137 -0.44 -11.48 2.59
C LEU A 137 -0.34 -12.66 1.60
N ALA A 138 -0.73 -12.47 0.34
CA ALA A 138 -0.59 -13.48 -0.70
C ALA A 138 0.89 -13.82 -1.00
N ASN A 139 1.76 -12.81 -1.04
CA ASN A 139 3.20 -12.99 -1.21
C ASN A 139 3.86 -13.68 0.00
N GLU A 140 3.37 -13.40 1.20
CA GLU A 140 3.81 -14.06 2.43
C GLU A 140 3.42 -15.54 2.44
N MET A 141 2.20 -15.87 2.00
CA MET A 141 1.77 -17.26 1.81
C MET A 141 2.72 -18.00 0.87
N LEU A 142 3.01 -17.44 -0.31
CA LEU A 142 3.95 -18.02 -1.26
C LEU A 142 5.35 -18.17 -0.66
N THR A 143 5.77 -17.19 0.14
CA THR A 143 7.06 -17.24 0.84
C THR A 143 7.12 -18.36 1.88
N LYS A 144 6.01 -18.64 2.58
CA LYS A 144 5.92 -19.74 3.55
C LYS A 144 6.01 -21.09 2.83
N VAL A 145 5.25 -21.30 1.76
CA VAL A 145 5.33 -22.52 0.93
C VAL A 145 6.76 -22.73 0.44
N ARG A 146 7.35 -21.70 -0.19
CA ARG A 146 8.74 -21.77 -0.67
C ARG A 146 9.73 -22.13 0.43
N ARG A 147 9.59 -21.56 1.63
CA ARG A 147 10.48 -21.86 2.76
C ARG A 147 10.31 -23.29 3.25
N ARG A 148 9.07 -23.78 3.36
CA ARG A 148 8.77 -25.17 3.72
C ARG A 148 9.37 -26.14 2.71
N ARG A 149 9.11 -25.93 1.41
CA ARG A 149 9.65 -26.76 0.32
C ARG A 149 11.17 -26.83 0.32
N VAL A 150 11.84 -25.71 0.54
CA VAL A 150 13.30 -25.66 0.67
C VAL A 150 13.81 -26.49 1.85
N TRP A 151 13.12 -26.46 2.99
CA TRP A 151 13.46 -27.31 4.13
C TRP A 151 13.20 -28.79 3.85
N GLU A 152 12.10 -29.14 3.19
CA GLU A 152 11.77 -30.53 2.82
C GLU A 152 12.76 -31.11 1.80
N LEU A 153 13.27 -30.29 0.87
CA LEU A 153 14.18 -30.74 -0.20
C LEU A 153 15.65 -30.76 0.20
N HIS A 154 16.06 -29.90 1.14
CA HIS A 154 17.47 -29.70 1.45
C HIS A 154 17.81 -29.86 2.94
N GLU A 155 16.80 -30.06 3.80
CA GLU A 155 16.95 -30.19 5.25
C GLU A 155 17.69 -29.02 5.90
N ARG A 156 17.66 -27.86 5.24
CA ARG A 156 18.36 -26.64 5.67
C ARG A 156 17.62 -25.39 5.20
N ARG A 157 18.02 -24.25 5.75
CA ARG A 157 17.60 -22.94 5.24
C ARG A 157 18.13 -22.71 3.81
N GLY A 158 17.29 -22.08 2.99
CA GLY A 158 17.63 -21.77 1.59
C GLY A 158 18.80 -20.79 1.43
N ARG A 159 19.62 -21.05 0.43
CA ARG A 159 20.86 -20.34 0.07
C ARG A 159 20.75 -19.69 -1.30
N ALA A 160 21.73 -18.85 -1.64
CA ALA A 160 21.79 -18.16 -2.93
C ALA A 160 21.93 -19.10 -4.14
N THR A 161 22.40 -20.33 -3.92
CA THR A 161 22.51 -21.40 -4.91
C THR A 161 21.17 -22.05 -5.25
N ASP A 162 20.21 -22.05 -4.32
CA ASP A 162 18.93 -22.74 -4.51
C ASP A 162 18.03 -21.90 -5.43
N THR A 163 17.60 -22.45 -6.57
CA THR A 163 16.84 -21.73 -7.60
C THR A 163 15.62 -20.97 -7.03
N PRO A 164 14.77 -21.57 -6.15
CA PRO A 164 13.64 -20.86 -5.57
C PRO A 164 14.04 -19.68 -4.69
N TRP A 165 15.18 -19.75 -4.01
CA TRP A 165 15.69 -18.65 -3.19
C TRP A 165 16.30 -17.54 -4.05
N LYS A 166 17.14 -17.92 -5.02
CA LYS A 166 17.83 -17.01 -5.95
C LYS A 166 16.84 -16.12 -6.67
N HIS A 167 15.75 -16.72 -7.13
CA HIS A 167 14.72 -16.05 -7.92
C HIS A 167 13.48 -15.64 -7.11
N ARG A 168 13.57 -15.54 -5.78
CA ARG A 168 12.43 -15.20 -4.90
C ARG A 168 11.68 -13.91 -5.27
N LYS A 169 12.37 -12.94 -5.88
CA LYS A 169 11.73 -11.69 -6.35
C LYS A 169 10.82 -11.93 -7.56
N LEU A 170 11.18 -12.86 -8.45
CA LEU A 170 10.32 -13.24 -9.59
C LEU A 170 9.01 -13.88 -9.10
N LEU A 171 9.09 -14.68 -8.04
CA LEU A 171 7.92 -15.32 -7.42
C LEU A 171 6.92 -14.29 -6.87
N THR A 172 7.39 -13.21 -6.26
CA THR A 172 6.52 -12.17 -5.67
C THR A 172 6.13 -11.05 -6.63
N CYS A 173 6.83 -10.93 -7.77
CA CYS A 173 6.42 -10.05 -8.86
C CYS A 173 5.08 -10.47 -9.45
N ALA A 174 4.31 -9.48 -9.88
CA ALA A 174 3.05 -9.66 -10.58
C ALA A 174 3.28 -10.32 -11.95
N GLY A 175 2.53 -11.39 -12.29
CA GLY A 175 2.75 -12.14 -13.53
C GLY A 175 2.59 -11.30 -14.81
N ASP A 176 1.66 -10.35 -14.76
CA ASP A 176 1.38 -9.36 -15.82
C ASP A 176 2.51 -8.34 -16.02
N LYS A 177 3.41 -8.20 -15.04
CA LYS A 177 4.55 -7.26 -15.09
C LYS A 177 5.88 -7.91 -15.46
N LEU A 178 5.90 -9.22 -15.67
CA LEU A 178 7.12 -9.95 -16.02
C LEU A 178 7.42 -9.78 -17.51
N SER A 179 8.70 -9.51 -17.83
CA SER A 179 9.19 -9.61 -19.20
C SER A 179 9.12 -11.05 -19.70
N VAL A 180 9.18 -11.24 -21.03
CA VAL A 180 9.19 -12.60 -21.62
C VAL A 180 10.28 -13.47 -21.00
N ARG A 181 11.52 -12.94 -20.88
CA ARG A 181 12.65 -13.66 -20.25
C ARG A 181 12.36 -14.03 -18.79
N GLN A 182 11.76 -13.12 -18.02
CA GLN A 182 11.41 -13.37 -16.63
C GLN A 182 10.29 -14.41 -16.50
N ARG A 183 9.33 -14.41 -17.42
CA ARG A 183 8.24 -15.38 -17.47
C ARG A 183 8.75 -16.79 -17.81
N THR A 184 9.63 -16.91 -18.80
CA THR A 184 10.31 -18.19 -19.11
C THR A 184 11.07 -18.70 -17.89
N LYS A 185 11.86 -17.83 -17.24
CA LYS A 185 12.61 -18.25 -16.04
C LYS A 185 11.68 -18.66 -14.89
N LEU A 186 10.58 -17.95 -14.70
CA LEU A 186 9.57 -18.32 -13.72
C LEU A 186 8.96 -19.69 -14.03
N GLN A 187 8.62 -19.96 -15.29
CA GLN A 187 8.06 -21.26 -15.69
C GLN A 187 9.02 -22.42 -15.43
N GLU A 188 10.31 -22.26 -15.70
CA GLU A 188 11.34 -23.25 -15.34
C GLU A 188 11.31 -23.55 -13.83
N ILE A 189 11.32 -22.50 -12.98
CA ILE A 189 11.30 -22.64 -11.52
C ILE A 189 10.04 -23.35 -11.03
N LEU A 190 8.89 -23.02 -11.63
CA LEU A 190 7.61 -23.63 -11.24
C LEU A 190 7.48 -25.07 -11.76
N ALA A 191 8.15 -25.43 -12.85
CA ALA A 191 8.17 -26.80 -13.34
C ALA A 191 8.94 -27.76 -12.43
N GLU A 192 9.93 -27.24 -11.68
CA GLU A 192 10.72 -28.01 -10.71
C GLU A 192 9.93 -28.35 -9.42
N ASP A 193 8.90 -27.57 -9.06
CA ASP A 193 8.13 -27.76 -7.82
C ASP A 193 6.64 -27.45 -8.01
N ILE A 194 5.83 -28.51 -8.07
CA ILE A 194 4.38 -28.45 -8.25
C ILE A 194 3.66 -27.68 -7.14
N GLU A 195 4.08 -27.81 -5.87
CA GLU A 195 3.44 -27.12 -4.76
C GLU A 195 3.74 -25.62 -4.81
N LEU A 196 4.96 -25.26 -5.20
CA LEU A 196 5.35 -23.88 -5.44
C LEU A 196 4.58 -23.26 -6.61
N ALA A 197 4.38 -24.01 -7.70
CA ALA A 197 3.57 -23.61 -8.86
C ALA A 197 2.12 -23.33 -8.46
N VAL A 198 1.54 -24.25 -7.69
CA VAL A 198 0.18 -24.12 -7.14
C VAL A 198 0.06 -22.87 -6.25
N ALA A 199 1.00 -22.68 -5.33
CA ALA A 199 0.99 -21.51 -4.44
C ALA A 199 1.12 -20.20 -5.23
N TRP A 200 1.95 -20.17 -6.27
CA TRP A 200 2.06 -19.01 -7.15
C TRP A 200 0.76 -18.74 -7.91
N GLY A 201 0.10 -19.77 -8.44
CA GLY A 201 -1.20 -19.64 -9.10
C GLY A 201 -2.29 -19.08 -8.17
N ILE A 202 -2.32 -19.53 -6.91
CA ILE A 202 -3.25 -19.01 -5.89
C ILE A 202 -2.98 -17.52 -5.61
N LYS A 203 -1.71 -17.12 -5.50
CA LYS A 203 -1.35 -15.70 -5.38
C LYS A 203 -1.87 -14.89 -6.57
N GLU A 204 -1.73 -15.37 -7.80
CA GLU A 204 -2.25 -14.65 -8.97
C GLU A 204 -3.79 -14.59 -9.00
N HIS A 205 -4.49 -15.63 -8.54
CA HIS A 205 -5.95 -15.56 -8.36
C HIS A 205 -6.37 -14.48 -7.36
N VAL A 206 -5.61 -14.26 -6.28
CA VAL A 206 -5.86 -13.11 -5.38
C VAL A 206 -5.68 -11.78 -6.12
N ARG A 207 -4.68 -11.66 -7.00
CA ARG A 207 -4.49 -10.45 -7.81
C ARG A 207 -5.66 -10.24 -8.79
N GLN A 208 -6.12 -11.29 -9.45
CA GLN A 208 -7.29 -11.26 -10.33
C GLN A 208 -8.56 -10.85 -9.56
N LEU A 209 -8.74 -11.36 -8.32
CA LEU A 209 -9.83 -10.93 -7.44
C LEU A 209 -9.78 -9.43 -7.16
N LEU A 210 -8.60 -8.89 -6.83
CA LEU A 210 -8.40 -7.46 -6.55
C LEU A 210 -8.51 -6.57 -7.80
N ALA A 211 -8.40 -7.15 -8.99
CA ALA A 211 -8.60 -6.47 -10.27
C ALA A 211 -10.08 -6.30 -10.64
N ALA A 212 -10.98 -7.06 -9.99
CA ALA A 212 -12.42 -6.96 -10.20
C ALA A 212 -12.94 -5.53 -9.96
N ARG A 213 -13.95 -5.12 -10.74
CA ARG A 213 -14.55 -3.78 -10.73
C ARG A 213 -16.03 -3.77 -10.35
N ASP A 214 -16.67 -4.92 -10.33
CA ASP A 214 -18.10 -5.09 -10.12
C ASP A 214 -18.39 -6.37 -9.32
N THR A 215 -19.63 -6.50 -8.85
CA THR A 215 -20.04 -7.67 -8.05
C THR A 215 -19.92 -8.97 -8.87
N PRO A 216 -20.48 -9.09 -10.09
CA PRO A 216 -20.31 -10.30 -10.90
C PRO A 216 -18.85 -10.73 -11.12
N SER A 217 -17.95 -9.82 -11.51
CA SER A 217 -16.53 -10.13 -11.72
C SER A 217 -15.84 -10.56 -10.44
N PHE A 218 -16.16 -9.92 -9.31
CA PHE A 218 -15.68 -10.34 -7.99
C PHE A 218 -16.18 -11.74 -7.64
N GLN A 219 -17.47 -12.06 -7.83
CA GLN A 219 -18.01 -13.40 -7.55
C GLN A 219 -17.33 -14.48 -8.39
N ARG A 220 -17.11 -14.21 -9.69
CA ARG A 220 -16.40 -15.14 -10.58
C ARG A 220 -14.95 -15.37 -10.14
N ALA A 221 -14.21 -14.30 -9.84
CA ALA A 221 -12.83 -14.42 -9.37
C ALA A 221 -12.75 -15.10 -7.99
N TRP A 222 -13.71 -14.82 -7.10
CA TRP A 222 -13.83 -15.47 -5.80
C TRP A 222 -14.04 -16.98 -5.93
N ALA A 223 -14.98 -17.39 -6.79
CA ALA A 223 -15.25 -18.81 -7.04
C ALA A 223 -14.04 -19.54 -7.64
N LYS A 224 -13.30 -18.89 -8.54
CA LYS A 224 -12.04 -19.43 -9.09
C LYS A 224 -10.99 -19.63 -7.98
N LEU A 225 -10.76 -18.60 -7.15
CA LEU A 225 -9.83 -18.68 -6.03
C LEU A 225 -10.23 -19.77 -5.03
N GLU A 226 -11.51 -19.83 -4.65
CA GLU A 226 -12.02 -20.83 -3.71
C GLU A 226 -11.84 -22.25 -4.24
N ARG A 227 -12.15 -22.48 -5.52
CA ARG A 227 -11.93 -23.78 -6.18
C ARG A 227 -10.45 -24.15 -6.20
N ALA A 228 -9.58 -23.20 -6.56
CA ALA A 228 -8.12 -23.42 -6.59
C ALA A 228 -7.58 -23.78 -5.20
N VAL A 229 -8.00 -23.08 -4.14
CA VAL A 229 -7.56 -23.40 -2.77
C VAL A 229 -8.07 -24.78 -2.33
N LYS A 230 -9.34 -25.10 -2.58
CA LYS A 230 -9.96 -26.40 -2.25
C LYS A 230 -9.36 -27.59 -2.99
N ALA A 231 -8.81 -27.37 -4.19
CA ALA A 231 -8.15 -28.41 -4.97
C ALA A 231 -6.78 -28.83 -4.39
N THR A 232 -6.29 -28.13 -3.37
CA THR A 232 -4.97 -28.34 -2.78
C THR A 232 -5.10 -28.74 -1.31
N ARG A 233 -4.11 -29.49 -0.79
CA ARG A 233 -4.04 -29.84 0.64
C ARG A 233 -3.07 -28.94 1.42
N LEU A 234 -2.65 -27.83 0.83
CA LEU A 234 -1.65 -26.94 1.40
C LEU A 234 -2.27 -26.10 2.53
N ALA A 235 -1.63 -26.13 3.71
CA ALA A 235 -2.11 -25.40 4.88
C ALA A 235 -1.99 -23.88 4.71
N GLU A 236 -0.96 -23.40 3.99
CA GLU A 236 -0.67 -21.98 3.83
C GLU A 236 -1.71 -21.27 2.93
N PRO A 237 -2.08 -21.79 1.75
CA PRO A 237 -3.22 -21.28 0.98
C PRO A 237 -4.55 -21.35 1.72
N ALA A 238 -4.82 -22.43 2.47
CA ALA A 238 -6.01 -22.54 3.31
C ALA A 238 -6.05 -21.43 4.37
N GLY A 239 -4.91 -21.16 5.02
CA GLY A 239 -4.73 -20.04 5.95
C GLY A 239 -5.02 -18.69 5.33
N LEU A 240 -4.42 -18.40 4.16
CA LEU A 240 -4.68 -17.18 3.39
C LEU A 240 -6.18 -17.02 3.09
N PHE A 241 -6.82 -18.07 2.58
CA PHE A 241 -8.22 -18.01 2.18
C PHE A 241 -9.17 -17.80 3.37
N ARG A 242 -8.87 -18.39 4.55
CA ARG A 242 -9.61 -18.09 5.79
C ARG A 242 -9.57 -16.60 6.12
N THR A 243 -8.40 -15.97 6.02
CA THR A 243 -8.27 -14.52 6.22
C THR A 243 -9.08 -13.75 5.18
N LEU A 244 -8.93 -14.05 3.88
CA LEU A 244 -9.71 -13.37 2.84
C LEU A 244 -11.22 -13.51 3.05
N ARG A 245 -11.69 -14.70 3.45
CA ARG A 245 -13.11 -14.97 3.74
C ARG A 245 -13.62 -14.10 4.88
N ALA A 246 -12.83 -13.90 5.92
CA ALA A 246 -13.17 -13.01 7.04
C ALA A 246 -13.31 -11.53 6.63
N TRP A 247 -12.72 -11.14 5.49
CA TRP A 247 -12.72 -9.77 4.95
C TRP A 247 -13.48 -9.64 3.62
N ARG A 248 -14.24 -10.65 3.23
CA ARG A 248 -14.87 -10.75 1.90
C ARG A 248 -15.78 -9.56 1.56
N ARG A 249 -16.54 -9.07 2.55
CA ARG A 249 -17.48 -7.95 2.37
C ARG A 249 -16.73 -6.64 2.08
N GLU A 250 -15.63 -6.42 2.78
CA GLU A 250 -14.78 -5.26 2.65
C GLU A 250 -13.94 -5.29 1.36
N LEU A 251 -13.47 -6.48 0.97
CA LEU A 251 -12.82 -6.70 -0.33
C LEU A 251 -13.75 -6.42 -1.51
N LEU A 252 -15.01 -6.86 -1.42
CA LEU A 252 -16.03 -6.51 -2.42
C LEU A 252 -16.29 -5.00 -2.45
N THR A 253 -16.30 -4.35 -1.28
CA THR A 253 -16.43 -2.88 -1.21
C THR A 253 -15.27 -2.19 -1.92
N PHE A 254 -14.03 -2.64 -1.71
CA PHE A 254 -12.86 -2.15 -2.46
C PHE A 254 -13.03 -2.35 -3.96
N CYS A 255 -13.42 -3.54 -4.42
CA CYS A 255 -13.54 -3.83 -5.85
C CYS A 255 -14.57 -2.91 -6.53
N ARG A 256 -15.70 -2.65 -5.86
CA ARG A 256 -16.78 -1.78 -6.37
C ARG A 256 -16.46 -0.28 -6.33
N THR A 257 -15.71 0.17 -5.33
CA THR A 257 -15.54 1.61 -5.05
C THR A 257 -14.15 2.13 -5.41
N ARG A 258 -13.15 1.25 -5.39
CA ARG A 258 -11.72 1.54 -5.57
C ARG A 258 -11.17 2.53 -4.54
N VAL A 259 -11.88 2.75 -3.43
CA VAL A 259 -11.41 3.58 -2.32
C VAL A 259 -10.37 2.79 -1.53
N THR A 260 -9.17 3.35 -1.40
CA THR A 260 -7.97 2.76 -0.79
C THR A 260 -7.26 3.82 0.06
N ASN A 261 -6.45 3.37 1.02
CA ASN A 261 -5.54 4.21 1.80
C ASN A 261 -4.33 4.73 1.01
N ALA A 262 -4.23 4.50 -0.31
CA ALA A 262 -3.10 4.96 -1.12
C ALA A 262 -2.82 6.49 -1.00
N ARG A 263 -3.86 7.31 -0.81
CA ARG A 263 -3.68 8.76 -0.54
C ARG A 263 -3.08 9.03 0.83
N THR A 264 -3.46 8.24 1.84
CA THR A 264 -2.83 8.25 3.17
C THR A 264 -1.36 7.84 3.08
N GLU A 265 -1.01 6.80 2.30
CA GLU A 265 0.39 6.43 2.06
C GLU A 265 1.19 7.55 1.37
N ALA A 266 0.60 8.22 0.37
CA ALA A 266 1.24 9.36 -0.30
C ALA A 266 1.48 10.53 0.65
N ALA A 267 0.50 10.87 1.48
CA ALA A 267 0.63 11.89 2.52
C ALA A 267 1.72 11.52 3.55
N ASN A 268 1.77 10.25 3.95
CA ASN A 268 2.79 9.70 4.86
C ASN A 268 4.20 9.74 4.24
N LEU A 269 4.34 9.47 2.94
CA LEU A 269 5.62 9.58 2.22
C LEU A 269 6.12 11.02 2.12
N THR A 270 5.23 11.99 1.92
CA THR A 270 5.57 13.42 1.98
C THR A 270 6.10 13.79 3.36
N ALA A 271 5.39 13.39 4.43
CA ALA A 271 5.82 13.61 5.80
C ALA A 271 7.18 12.93 6.13
N ARG A 272 7.53 11.83 5.44
CA ARG A 272 8.83 11.15 5.59
C ARG A 272 9.96 11.86 4.82
N ARG A 273 9.71 12.31 3.58
CA ARG A 273 10.73 12.97 2.73
C ARG A 273 11.23 14.28 3.35
N SER A 274 10.36 15.02 4.01
CA SER A 274 10.71 16.22 4.77
C SER A 274 11.69 15.96 5.92
N ARG A 275 11.75 14.72 6.42
CA ARG A 275 12.52 14.34 7.63
C ARG A 275 13.88 13.72 7.34
N GLY A 276 14.11 13.17 6.15
CA GLY A 276 15.38 12.53 5.78
C GLY A 276 16.61 13.45 5.74
N SER A 277 16.47 14.73 6.08
CA SER A 277 17.53 15.75 6.06
C SER A 277 18.05 16.20 7.43
N VAL A 278 17.58 15.60 8.54
CA VAL A 278 17.94 16.03 9.90
C VAL A 278 18.23 14.81 10.79
N GLY A 279 19.49 14.67 11.19
CA GLY A 279 19.92 13.78 12.28
C GLY A 279 19.80 14.48 13.63
N GLY A 280 19.62 13.67 14.69
CA GLY A 280 19.90 14.05 16.07
C GLY A 280 18.84 14.91 16.79
N THR A 281 18.37 14.38 17.93
CA THR A 281 17.92 15.11 19.13
C THR A 281 16.78 16.15 19.02
N ALA A 282 15.55 15.71 19.29
CA ALA A 282 14.53 16.54 19.94
C ALA A 282 13.49 15.67 20.67
N THR A 283 13.19 16.05 21.91
CA THR A 283 12.38 15.36 22.92
C THR A 283 10.86 15.52 22.64
N MET A 284 10.05 14.78 23.40
CA MET A 284 8.70 14.28 23.12
C MET A 284 7.56 15.32 22.92
N THR A 285 7.83 16.62 22.99
CA THR A 285 6.79 17.67 23.07
C THR A 285 6.68 18.60 21.85
N THR A 286 7.52 18.44 20.82
CA THR A 286 7.57 19.37 19.66
C THR A 286 7.04 18.77 18.35
N ILE A 287 6.25 17.70 18.42
CA ILE A 287 6.05 16.76 17.29
C ILE A 287 4.83 17.11 16.43
N ASP A 288 3.86 17.87 16.94
CA ASP A 288 2.57 18.06 16.25
C ASP A 288 2.66 18.96 15.01
N ALA A 289 3.72 19.74 14.88
CA ALA A 289 3.85 20.72 13.81
C ALA A 289 4.73 20.34 12.62
N ALA A 290 5.66 19.41 12.79
CA ALA A 290 6.58 19.08 11.69
C ALA A 290 5.92 18.31 10.55
N SER A 291 4.79 17.67 10.83
CA SER A 291 4.12 16.75 9.91
C SER A 291 3.28 17.45 8.83
N LEU A 292 2.71 18.63 9.11
CA LEU A 292 1.70 19.27 8.26
C LEU A 292 2.27 20.35 7.33
N ALA A 293 3.44 20.90 7.66
CA ALA A 293 4.10 22.00 6.96
C ALA A 293 4.40 21.74 5.48
N THR A 294 4.79 20.51 5.15
CA THR A 294 5.37 20.20 3.83
C THR A 294 4.31 19.85 2.78
N ALA A 295 3.05 19.66 3.17
CA ALA A 295 1.96 19.37 2.25
C ALA A 295 1.37 20.65 1.60
N ALA A 296 1.55 21.82 2.23
CA ALA A 296 0.98 23.09 1.76
C ALA A 296 1.82 23.81 0.69
N THR A 297 3.11 23.46 0.54
CA THR A 297 4.04 24.20 -0.33
C THR A 297 3.96 23.81 -1.82
N ASP A 298 3.19 22.77 -2.18
CA ASP A 298 3.10 22.25 -3.56
C ASP A 298 1.88 22.76 -4.33
N ARG A 299 1.08 23.66 -3.73
CA ARG A 299 0.00 24.37 -4.45
C ARG A 299 0.44 25.80 -4.72
N GLY A 300 0.98 26.02 -5.92
CA GLY A 300 1.27 27.35 -6.44
C GLY A 300 0.02 28.23 -6.42
N VAL A 301 -0.10 29.06 -5.39
CA VAL A 301 -0.98 30.21 -5.34
C VAL A 301 -0.06 31.43 -5.43
N THR A 302 0.03 32.01 -6.62
CA THR A 302 0.64 33.33 -6.82
C THR A 302 -0.35 34.40 -6.37
N PRO A 303 0.01 35.33 -5.47
CA PRO A 303 -0.80 36.51 -5.20
C PRO A 303 -0.70 37.50 -6.37
N GLY A 304 -1.84 38.10 -6.75
CA GLY A 304 -1.93 39.16 -7.77
C GLY A 304 -1.24 40.47 -7.36
N PRO A 305 -1.04 41.41 -8.31
CA PRO A 305 0.05 42.38 -8.25
C PRO A 305 -0.29 43.66 -7.46
N ARG A 306 0.72 44.17 -6.74
CA ARG A 306 0.78 45.58 -6.28
C ARG A 306 1.45 46.45 -7.34
N SER A 307 0.95 47.69 -7.42
CA SER A 307 1.20 48.73 -8.40
C SER A 307 2.51 49.53 -8.23
N LYS A 308 2.91 50.20 -9.34
CA LYS A 308 3.81 51.38 -9.49
C LYS A 308 5.33 51.09 -9.47
N LEU A 309 6.22 51.65 -10.31
CA LEU A 309 6.18 52.54 -11.49
C LEU A 309 7.63 52.69 -12.03
N LYS A 310 7.82 52.68 -13.37
CA LYS A 310 8.95 53.26 -14.19
C LYS A 310 10.38 52.68 -14.00
N SER A 311 11.25 52.49 -15.01
CA SER A 311 11.40 53.07 -16.37
C SER A 311 12.45 52.34 -17.22
N ARG A 312 12.30 52.39 -18.57
CA ARG A 312 13.31 52.31 -19.67
C ARG A 312 14.13 51.00 -19.80
N GLN A 313 14.51 50.44 -20.96
CA GLN A 313 14.37 50.71 -22.40
C GLN A 313 14.81 49.42 -23.16
N SER A 314 14.44 49.30 -24.43
CA SER A 314 15.03 48.48 -25.53
C SER A 314 14.82 46.94 -25.58
N ALA A 315 14.27 46.50 -26.70
CA ALA A 315 14.15 45.13 -27.24
C ALA A 315 15.35 44.80 -28.18
N PRO A 316 15.34 43.76 -29.04
CA PRO A 316 14.71 42.41 -29.02
C PRO A 316 15.78 41.31 -29.26
N TRP A 317 15.43 40.01 -29.30
CA TRP A 317 15.94 39.02 -30.31
C TRP A 317 15.24 37.65 -30.19
N ILE A 318 15.14 37.00 -31.34
CA ILE A 318 14.29 35.89 -31.79
C ILE A 318 15.00 34.53 -31.65
N ARG A 319 14.29 33.43 -31.27
CA ARG A 319 14.12 32.21 -32.12
C ARG A 319 13.30 31.10 -31.44
N ARG A 320 12.26 30.67 -32.16
CA ARG A 320 11.54 29.40 -32.00
C ARG A 320 12.39 28.23 -32.51
N ARG A 321 12.22 27.04 -31.93
CA ARG A 321 12.23 25.76 -32.68
C ARG A 321 11.26 24.76 -32.04
N ARG A 322 10.26 24.34 -32.82
CA ARG A 322 9.47 23.12 -32.66
C ARG A 322 10.23 21.95 -33.29
N TYR A 323 9.93 20.71 -32.88
CA TYR A 323 9.69 19.48 -33.70
C TYR A 323 9.48 18.34 -32.67
N ALA A 324 8.28 17.79 -32.49
CA ALA A 324 7.51 16.82 -33.29
C ALA A 324 7.90 15.34 -33.05
N SER A 325 6.82 14.57 -32.90
CA SER A 325 6.64 13.15 -32.58
C SER A 325 7.15 12.16 -33.61
N LYS A 326 7.42 10.92 -33.17
CA LYS A 326 7.34 9.71 -34.02
C LYS A 326 6.75 8.51 -33.27
N THR A 327 5.76 7.90 -33.93
CA THR A 327 5.04 6.66 -33.67
C THR A 327 5.53 5.56 -34.62
N SER A 328 5.53 4.29 -34.17
CA SER A 328 5.60 3.06 -34.99
C SER A 328 5.38 1.86 -34.04
N ARG A 329 4.28 1.09 -34.00
CA ARG A 329 3.64 0.12 -34.93
C ARG A 329 4.42 -1.19 -35.21
N ILE A 330 3.74 -2.32 -34.89
CA ILE A 330 3.72 -3.66 -35.53
C ILE A 330 4.73 -4.73 -35.00
N ARG A 331 4.27 -5.91 -34.51
CA ARG A 331 3.96 -7.17 -35.25
C ARG A 331 3.65 -8.35 -34.31
N ALA A 332 2.77 -9.24 -34.76
CA ALA A 332 2.36 -10.51 -34.13
C ALA A 332 3.21 -11.70 -34.64
N CYS A 333 3.32 -12.78 -33.86
CA CYS A 333 3.77 -14.10 -34.33
C CYS A 333 3.19 -15.25 -33.47
N SER A 334 2.29 -16.02 -34.10
CA SER A 334 2.27 -17.49 -34.29
C SER A 334 2.41 -18.48 -33.12
N ALA A 335 1.46 -19.41 -33.12
CA ALA A 335 1.34 -20.60 -32.27
C ALA A 335 2.28 -21.75 -32.69
N VAL A 336 2.65 -22.60 -31.72
CA VAL A 336 3.28 -23.91 -31.95
C VAL A 336 2.48 -24.98 -31.19
N LYS A 337 1.98 -25.97 -31.93
CA LYS A 337 1.37 -27.21 -31.43
C LYS A 337 2.49 -28.20 -31.09
N PHE A 338 2.33 -28.97 -30.00
CA PHE A 338 3.08 -30.21 -29.79
C PHE A 338 2.11 -31.36 -29.49
N SER A 339 2.28 -32.44 -30.24
CA SER A 339 1.73 -33.77 -30.02
C SER A 339 2.78 -34.60 -29.28
N CYS A 340 2.39 -35.42 -28.30
CA CYS A 340 3.16 -36.62 -27.96
C CYS A 340 2.28 -37.68 -27.30
N SER A 341 2.38 -38.87 -27.85
CA SER A 341 1.71 -40.12 -27.54
C SER A 341 2.38 -40.89 -26.40
N SER A 342 1.53 -41.61 -25.64
CA SER A 342 1.78 -42.83 -24.86
C SER A 342 2.92 -42.86 -23.83
N LEU A 343 2.56 -42.83 -22.53
CA LEU A 343 2.71 -43.97 -21.61
C LEU A 343 2.14 -43.67 -20.20
N ARG A 344 1.23 -44.56 -19.78
CA ARG A 344 0.67 -44.84 -18.43
C ARG A 344 -0.20 -43.77 -17.74
N ARG A 345 -1.51 -44.01 -17.89
CA ARG A 345 -2.63 -43.45 -17.14
C ARG A 345 -2.59 -43.85 -15.66
N THR A 346 -2.54 -42.86 -14.78
CA THR A 346 -3.31 -42.85 -13.52
C THR A 346 -3.69 -41.39 -13.20
N ARG A 347 -4.97 -41.08 -13.50
CA ARG A 347 -5.76 -39.89 -13.11
C ARG A 347 -5.00 -38.59 -12.79
N CYS A 348 -4.54 -37.91 -13.83
CA CYS A 348 -4.27 -36.47 -13.86
C CYS A 348 -5.02 -35.83 -15.04
N VAL A 349 -6.34 -35.85 -15.02
CA VAL A 349 -7.18 -35.15 -16.01
C VAL A 349 -7.75 -33.91 -15.32
N GLY A 350 -7.16 -32.74 -15.57
CA GLY A 350 -7.69 -31.46 -15.08
C GLY A 350 -6.77 -30.24 -15.07
N TRP A 351 -5.46 -30.38 -15.31
CA TRP A 351 -4.52 -29.27 -15.04
C TRP A 351 -4.05 -28.47 -16.27
N ALA A 352 -4.20 -29.01 -17.49
CA ALA A 352 -3.94 -28.24 -18.72
C ALA A 352 -4.88 -27.02 -18.88
N SER A 353 -6.07 -27.09 -18.28
CA SER A 353 -7.06 -25.99 -18.30
C SER A 353 -6.72 -24.85 -17.32
N PHE A 354 -5.73 -25.02 -16.44
CA PHE A 354 -5.30 -23.99 -15.48
C PHE A 354 -4.51 -22.86 -16.15
N TRP A 355 -3.89 -23.12 -17.32
CA TRP A 355 -3.12 -22.15 -18.10
C TRP A 355 -3.87 -21.54 -19.29
N ALA A 356 -4.93 -22.20 -19.78
CA ALA A 356 -5.62 -21.78 -21.02
C ALA A 356 -6.59 -20.60 -20.85
N ALA A 357 -6.77 -20.06 -19.64
CA ALA A 357 -7.67 -18.94 -19.38
C ALA A 357 -6.91 -17.69 -18.89
N GLY A 358 -6.15 -17.08 -19.82
CA GLY A 358 -5.78 -15.66 -19.86
C GLY A 358 -5.17 -15.05 -18.60
N VAL A 359 -3.84 -15.00 -18.57
CA VAL A 359 -3.07 -13.95 -17.87
C VAL A 359 -3.04 -12.70 -18.75
#